data_AF-A0AA91YVV0-F1
#
_entry.id   AF-A0AA91YVV0-F1
#
_cell.length_a   1.000
_cell.length_b   1.000
_cell.length_c   1.000
_cell.angle_alpha   90.00
_cell.angle_beta   90.00
_cell.angle_gamma   90.00
#
_symmetry.space_group_name_H-M   'P 1'
#
loop_
_entity.id
_entity.type
_entity.pdbx_description
1 polymer ?
#
loop_
_entity_poly.entity_id
_entity_poly.type
_entity_poly.pdbx_seq_one_letter_code
_entity_poly.pdbx_strand_id
1 'polypeptide(L)'
;MPWWEQNIGMGGALSAKQQTSADSRTESLQPLSDERRDFIQKSLDAWCANLGYKDSTVNMLTLSRTLCISKDELSVFFDQYLKTTFRIWLGDIRFNAAKKMMFEFPDYSNDIISAECGFSARTYLYRIFKSKEGCTPTEWREEQVANAAPDDKKQD
;
A
#
# COMPACT_ATOMS: atom_id res chain seq x y z
N MET A 1 1.11 17.36 -2.42
CA MET A 1 1.26 15.90 -2.53
C MET A 1 1.38 15.31 -1.12
N PRO A 2 0.40 14.55 -0.62
CA PRO A 2 0.53 13.76 0.61
C PRO A 2 1.76 12.83 0.55
N TRP A 3 2.29 12.47 1.71
CA TRP A 3 3.52 11.67 1.82
C TRP A 3 3.42 10.28 1.15
N TRP A 4 2.21 9.74 0.94
CA TRP A 4 2.01 8.46 0.27
C TRP A 4 1.99 8.59 -1.26
N GLU A 5 1.78 9.79 -1.83
CA GLU A 5 1.88 10.02 -3.29
C GLU A 5 3.34 10.03 -3.77
N GLN A 6 4.29 10.41 -2.90
CA GLN A 6 5.70 10.57 -3.27
C GLN A 6 6.43 9.24 -3.57
N ASN A 7 5.79 8.10 -3.28
CA ASN A 7 6.36 6.77 -3.49
C ASN A 7 5.43 5.81 -4.27
N ILE A 8 4.31 6.27 -4.82
CA ILE A 8 3.54 5.50 -5.83
C ILE A 8 4.18 5.78 -7.19
N GLY A 9 5.40 5.28 -7.37
CA GLY A 9 5.98 5.14 -8.70
C GLY A 9 5.09 4.21 -9.52
N MET A 10 4.89 4.55 -10.79
CA MET A 10 4.34 3.65 -11.82
C MET A 10 5.12 2.33 -11.84
N GLY A 11 4.77 1.40 -10.96
CA GLY A 11 5.33 0.06 -10.88
C GLY A 11 4.60 -0.85 -11.84
N GLY A 12 4.92 -0.71 -13.13
CA GLY A 12 4.51 -1.64 -14.15
C GLY A 12 5.03 -3.06 -13.86
N ALA A 13 4.12 -4.02 -14.08
CA ALA A 13 4.33 -5.45 -14.29
C ALA A 13 5.10 -6.26 -13.25
N LEU A 14 4.39 -7.12 -12.51
CA LEU A 14 4.73 -8.55 -12.47
C LEU A 14 3.45 -9.38 -12.26
N SER A 15 3.22 -10.26 -13.22
CA SER A 15 2.17 -11.27 -13.28
C SER A 15 2.43 -12.39 -12.27
N ALA A 16 1.50 -12.61 -11.36
CA ALA A 16 1.37 -13.87 -10.63
C ALA A 16 -0.10 -14.29 -10.61
N LYS A 17 -0.43 -15.30 -11.43
CA LYS A 17 -1.72 -15.98 -11.46
C LYS A 17 -1.99 -16.61 -10.09
N GLN A 18 -3.07 -16.19 -9.43
CA GLN A 18 -3.82 -17.06 -8.54
C GLN A 18 -5.31 -16.92 -8.84
N GLN A 19 -5.86 -18.04 -9.30
CA GLN A 19 -7.27 -18.25 -9.56
C GLN A 19 -8.04 -18.24 -8.25
N THR A 20 -9.04 -17.37 -8.17
CA THR A 20 -10.28 -17.67 -7.45
C THR A 20 -11.43 -17.29 -8.36
N SER A 21 -12.08 -18.31 -8.91
CA SER A 21 -13.35 -18.25 -9.60
C SER A 21 -14.46 -17.81 -8.63
N ALA A 22 -15.02 -16.63 -8.86
CA ALA A 22 -16.38 -16.29 -8.49
C ALA A 22 -16.90 -15.30 -9.53
N ASP A 23 -17.82 -15.81 -10.32
CA ASP A 23 -18.51 -15.21 -11.44
C ASP A 23 -19.32 -13.97 -11.01
N SER A 24 -19.10 -12.85 -11.68
CA SER A 24 -20.00 -11.69 -11.67
C SER A 24 -19.55 -10.74 -12.78
N ARG A 25 -20.11 -10.94 -13.97
CA ARG A 25 -20.35 -9.93 -15.01
C ARG A 25 -19.53 -8.66 -14.87
N THR A 26 -18.53 -8.50 -15.74
CA THR A 26 -18.04 -7.17 -16.15
C THR A 26 -19.19 -6.49 -16.90
N GLU A 27 -20.22 -6.10 -16.17
CA GLU A 27 -21.20 -5.14 -16.63
C GLU A 27 -20.42 -3.86 -16.90
N SER A 28 -20.61 -3.29 -18.09
CA SER A 28 -19.98 -2.05 -18.53
C SER A 28 -20.34 -0.92 -17.56
N LEU A 29 -19.62 -0.80 -16.46
CA LEU A 29 -19.75 0.32 -15.54
C LEU A 29 -19.31 1.57 -16.28
N GLN A 30 -20.19 2.55 -16.32
CA GLN A 30 -19.96 3.83 -16.97
C GLN A 30 -18.67 4.47 -16.44
N PRO A 31 -17.83 5.07 -17.30
CA PRO A 31 -16.66 5.80 -16.84
C PRO A 31 -17.05 6.91 -15.87
N LEU A 32 -16.23 7.13 -14.84
CA LEU A 32 -16.45 8.19 -13.86
C LEU A 32 -16.07 9.55 -14.46
N SER A 33 -16.92 10.57 -14.24
CA SER A 33 -16.59 11.95 -14.63
C SER A 33 -15.35 12.44 -13.89
N ASP A 34 -14.63 13.39 -14.48
CA ASP A 34 -13.39 13.92 -13.93
C ASP A 34 -13.60 14.50 -12.52
N GLU A 35 -14.70 15.23 -12.29
CA GLU A 35 -15.06 15.77 -10.98
C GLU A 35 -15.32 14.67 -9.95
N ARG A 36 -15.95 13.57 -10.38
CA ARG A 36 -16.23 12.43 -9.49
C ARG A 36 -14.95 11.71 -9.12
N ARG A 37 -14.01 11.58 -10.05
CA ARG A 37 -12.69 10.98 -9.79
C ARG A 37 -11.89 11.82 -8.80
N ASP A 38 -11.87 13.13 -8.99
CA ASP A 38 -11.21 14.06 -8.07
C ASP A 38 -11.80 13.96 -6.67
N PHE A 39 -13.13 13.83 -6.55
CA PHE A 39 -13.79 13.62 -5.27
C PHE A 39 -13.37 12.31 -4.60
N ILE A 40 -13.34 11.20 -5.35
CA ILE A 40 -12.95 9.89 -4.82
C ILE A 40 -11.47 9.92 -4.40
N GLN A 41 -10.60 10.49 -5.22
CA GLN A 41 -9.17 10.65 -4.90
C GLN A 41 -9.01 11.42 -3.59
N LYS A 42 -9.56 12.64 -3.49
CA LYS A 42 -9.47 13.46 -2.26
C LYS A 42 -10.01 12.75 -1.02
N SER A 43 -11.05 11.93 -1.19
CA SER A 43 -11.64 11.15 -0.10
C SER A 43 -10.70 10.02 0.36
N LEU A 44 -10.05 9.31 -0.57
CA LEU A 44 -9.01 8.32 -0.26
C LEU A 44 -7.79 8.97 0.38
N ASP A 45 -7.39 10.15 -0.10
CA ASP A 45 -6.25 10.92 0.41
C ASP A 45 -6.49 11.31 1.87
N ALA A 46 -7.66 11.89 2.16
CA ALA A 46 -8.07 12.27 3.50
C ALA A 46 -8.15 11.06 4.42
N TRP A 47 -8.69 9.94 3.94
CA TRP A 47 -8.73 8.69 4.70
C TRP A 47 -7.33 8.16 5.04
N CYS A 48 -6.39 8.24 4.10
CA CYS A 48 -4.99 7.88 4.34
C CYS A 48 -4.30 8.84 5.31
N ALA A 49 -4.55 10.15 5.17
CA ALA A 49 -4.02 11.18 6.08
C ALA A 49 -4.51 10.99 7.52
N ASN A 50 -5.73 10.48 7.69
CA ASN A 50 -6.33 10.12 8.97
C ASN A 50 -5.96 8.71 9.44
N LEU A 51 -4.91 8.11 8.88
CA LEU A 51 -4.39 6.79 9.26
C LEU A 51 -5.39 5.64 9.13
N GLY A 52 -6.42 5.77 8.27
CA GLY A 52 -7.44 4.75 8.08
C GLY A 52 -6.87 3.39 7.64
N TYR A 53 -5.71 3.39 6.96
CA TYR A 53 -5.01 2.17 6.56
C TYR A 53 -4.49 1.34 7.73
N LYS A 54 -4.38 1.89 8.95
CA LYS A 54 -3.93 1.14 10.13
C LYS A 54 -4.94 0.11 10.63
N ASP A 55 -6.22 0.26 10.31
CA ASP A 55 -7.23 -0.72 10.70
C ASP A 55 -7.12 -2.00 9.85
N SER A 56 -6.63 -3.08 10.47
CA SER A 56 -6.42 -4.37 9.82
C SER A 56 -7.69 -5.05 9.31
N THR A 57 -8.87 -4.61 9.77
CA THR A 57 -10.18 -5.17 9.38
C THR A 57 -10.77 -4.51 8.14
N VAL A 58 -10.16 -3.42 7.66
CA VAL A 58 -10.65 -2.66 6.50
C VAL A 58 -10.70 -3.54 5.26
N ASN A 59 -11.85 -3.46 4.58
CA ASN A 59 -12.11 -4.08 3.28
C ASN A 59 -12.93 -3.11 2.41
N MET A 60 -13.21 -3.47 1.16
CA MET A 60 -13.93 -2.61 0.22
C MET A 60 -15.30 -2.15 0.78
N LEU A 61 -16.01 -3.00 1.53
CA LEU A 61 -17.31 -2.66 2.10
C LEU A 61 -17.18 -1.66 3.24
N THR A 62 -16.22 -1.85 4.15
CA THR A 62 -16.03 -0.90 5.26
C THR A 62 -15.53 0.45 4.74
N LEU A 63 -14.61 0.46 3.77
CA LEU A 63 -14.16 1.69 3.13
C LEU A 63 -15.31 2.44 2.45
N SER A 64 -16.13 1.73 1.67
CA SER A 64 -17.32 2.29 1.01
C SER A 64 -18.23 3.02 1.99
N ARG A 65 -18.50 2.41 3.16
CA ARG A 65 -19.31 3.01 4.22
C ARG A 65 -18.62 4.23 4.85
N THR A 66 -17.33 4.14 5.12
CA THR A 66 -16.55 5.25 5.71
C THR A 66 -16.51 6.48 4.80
N LEU A 67 -16.40 6.28 3.48
CA LEU A 67 -16.29 7.39 2.53
C LEU A 67 -17.64 7.84 1.96
N CYS A 68 -18.73 7.13 2.25
CA CYS A 68 -20.03 7.32 1.60
C CYS A 68 -19.93 7.26 0.05
N ILE A 69 -19.08 6.37 -0.47
CA ILE A 69 -18.90 6.10 -1.91
C ILE A 69 -19.29 4.64 -2.15
N SER A 70 -20.02 4.36 -3.22
CA SER A 70 -20.45 2.99 -3.50
C SER A 70 -19.26 2.07 -3.80
N LYS A 71 -19.41 0.77 -3.51
CA LYS A 71 -18.40 -0.24 -3.84
C LYS A 71 -18.11 -0.30 -5.34
N ASP A 72 -19.11 -0.05 -6.17
CA ASP A 72 -18.99 -0.13 -7.62
C ASP A 72 -18.17 1.04 -8.15
N GLU A 73 -18.44 2.27 -7.67
CA GLU A 73 -17.62 3.43 -7.99
C GLU A 73 -16.18 3.28 -7.53
N LEU A 74 -15.95 2.79 -6.31
CA LEU A 74 -14.59 2.50 -5.84
C LEU A 74 -13.92 1.44 -6.70
N SER A 75 -14.63 0.39 -7.08
CA SER A 75 -14.07 -0.69 -7.93
C SER A 75 -13.67 -0.15 -9.31
N VAL A 76 -14.53 0.66 -9.94
CA VAL A 76 -14.22 1.37 -11.20
C VAL A 76 -13.04 2.31 -11.00
N PHE A 77 -12.99 3.04 -9.90
CA PHE A 77 -11.91 3.97 -9.60
C PHE A 77 -10.56 3.27 -9.53
N PHE A 78 -10.47 2.18 -8.74
CA PHE A 78 -9.26 1.40 -8.58
C PHE A 78 -8.82 0.75 -9.91
N ASP A 79 -9.75 0.12 -10.63
CA ASP A 79 -9.44 -0.63 -11.85
C ASP A 79 -9.10 0.29 -13.03
N GLN A 80 -9.95 1.29 -13.31
CA GLN A 80 -9.81 2.12 -14.50
C GLN A 80 -8.80 3.25 -14.34
N TYR A 81 -8.64 3.81 -13.14
CA TYR A 81 -7.83 5.03 -12.95
C TYR A 81 -6.55 4.77 -12.17
N LEU A 82 -6.61 4.01 -11.08
CA LEU A 82 -5.41 3.62 -10.34
C LEU A 82 -4.70 2.39 -10.92
N LYS A 83 -5.32 1.69 -11.88
CA LYS A 83 -4.81 0.47 -12.53
C LYS A 83 -4.36 -0.59 -11.52
N THR A 84 -5.15 -0.75 -10.46
CA THR A 84 -4.84 -1.65 -9.34
C THR A 84 -6.10 -2.22 -8.72
N THR A 85 -5.95 -3.13 -7.78
CA THR A 85 -7.06 -3.56 -6.91
C THR A 85 -6.96 -2.86 -5.56
N PHE A 86 -8.09 -2.69 -4.87
CA PHE A 86 -8.09 -2.15 -3.52
C PHE A 86 -7.11 -2.86 -2.57
N ARG A 87 -6.99 -4.19 -2.67
CA ARG A 87 -6.08 -4.98 -1.81
C ARG A 87 -4.61 -4.68 -2.09
N ILE A 88 -4.24 -4.54 -3.37
CA ILE A 88 -2.86 -4.20 -3.77
C ILE A 88 -2.56 -2.77 -3.36
N TRP A 89 -3.43 -1.82 -3.69
CA TRP A 89 -3.31 -0.42 -3.30
C TRP A 89 -3.13 -0.23 -1.79
N LEU A 90 -3.98 -0.86 -0.98
CA LEU A 90 -3.87 -0.80 0.47
C LEU A 90 -2.57 -1.46 0.96
N GLY A 91 -2.18 -2.58 0.36
CA GLY A 91 -0.91 -3.24 0.64
C GLY A 91 0.28 -2.31 0.42
N ASP A 92 0.28 -1.56 -0.67
CA ASP A 92 1.36 -0.62 -1.04
C ASP A 92 1.45 0.56 -0.08
N ILE A 93 0.30 1.11 0.34
CA ILE A 93 0.27 2.17 1.38
C ILE A 93 0.86 1.65 2.69
N ARG A 94 0.42 0.47 3.15
CA ARG A 94 0.91 -0.14 4.40
C ARG A 94 2.39 -0.49 4.33
N PHE A 95 2.84 -0.94 3.16
CA PHE A 95 4.25 -1.25 2.91
C PHE A 95 5.13 0.00 2.98
N ASN A 96 4.71 1.09 2.34
CA ASN A 96 5.42 2.36 2.41
C ASN A 96 5.44 2.92 3.84
N ALA A 97 4.33 2.80 4.58
CA ALA A 97 4.29 3.16 6.00
C ALA A 97 5.27 2.31 6.83
N ALA A 98 5.39 1.00 6.55
CA ALA A 98 6.32 0.12 7.24
C ALA A 98 7.78 0.50 6.99
N LYS A 99 8.17 0.77 5.74
CA LYS A 99 9.52 1.25 5.40
C LYS A 99 9.86 2.54 6.14
N LYS A 100 8.91 3.49 6.17
CA LYS A 100 9.08 4.75 6.91
C LYS A 100 9.27 4.50 8.41
N MET A 101 8.43 3.65 9.01
CA MET A 101 8.51 3.32 10.43
C MET A 101 9.83 2.63 10.81
N MET A 102 10.40 1.82 9.92
CA MET A 102 11.72 1.21 10.13
C MET A 102 12.86 2.24 10.22
N PHE A 103 12.73 3.40 9.53
CA PHE A 103 13.70 4.48 9.64
C PHE A 103 13.46 5.36 10.88
N GLU A 104 12.20 5.68 11.17
CA GLU A 104 11.84 6.55 12.30
C GLU A 104 12.03 5.85 13.66
N PHE A 105 11.84 4.53 13.71
CA PHE A 105 11.92 3.73 14.93
C PHE A 105 12.77 2.46 14.69
N PRO A 106 14.11 2.58 14.61
CA PRO A 106 14.99 1.45 14.33
C PRO A 106 14.89 0.30 15.35
N ASP A 107 14.50 0.62 16.59
CA ASP A 107 14.36 -0.35 17.69
C ASP A 107 13.03 -1.14 17.63
N TYR A 108 12.09 -0.77 16.75
CA TYR A 108 10.83 -1.49 16.63
C TYR A 108 11.03 -2.83 15.93
N SER A 109 10.45 -3.88 16.52
CA SER A 109 10.45 -5.19 15.89
C SER A 109 9.55 -5.23 14.65
N ASN A 110 9.81 -6.19 13.77
CA ASN A 110 8.94 -6.47 12.62
C ASN A 110 7.48 -6.74 13.02
N ASP A 111 7.26 -7.33 14.21
CA ASP A 111 5.92 -7.59 14.74
C ASP A 111 5.19 -6.29 15.09
N ILE A 112 5.86 -5.35 15.76
CA ILE A 112 5.31 -4.03 16.10
C ILE A 112 5.01 -3.23 14.84
N ILE A 113 5.98 -3.15 13.90
CA ILE A 113 5.79 -2.43 12.63
C ILE A 113 4.63 -3.01 11.82
N SER A 114 4.53 -4.33 11.78
CA SER A 114 3.42 -5.02 11.11
C SER A 114 2.06 -4.58 11.69
N ALA A 115 1.92 -4.60 13.02
CA ALA A 115 0.68 -4.22 13.69
C ALA A 115 0.37 -2.73 13.48
N GLU A 116 1.35 -1.85 13.65
CA GLU A 116 1.20 -0.40 13.51
C GLU A 116 0.87 0.05 12.08
N CYS A 117 1.27 -0.73 11.08
CA CYS A 117 0.92 -0.47 9.68
C CYS A 117 -0.38 -1.16 9.26
N GLY A 118 -1.09 -1.82 10.16
CA GLY A 118 -2.40 -2.45 9.88
C GLY A 118 -2.32 -3.77 9.11
N PHE A 119 -1.17 -4.43 9.07
CA PHE A 119 -1.09 -5.80 8.54
C PHE A 119 -1.78 -6.77 9.51
N SER A 120 -2.71 -7.58 8.99
CA SER A 120 -3.41 -8.58 9.80
C SER A 120 -2.50 -9.69 10.34
N ALA A 121 -1.36 -9.91 9.69
CA ALA A 121 -0.35 -10.87 10.12
C ALA A 121 1.04 -10.46 9.64
N ARG A 122 2.06 -10.75 10.45
CA ARG A 122 3.47 -10.56 10.10
C ARG A 122 3.86 -11.27 8.81
N THR A 123 3.29 -12.44 8.55
CA THR A 123 3.55 -13.19 7.30
C THR A 123 3.24 -12.37 6.06
N TYR A 124 2.25 -11.44 6.13
CA TYR A 124 1.96 -10.57 5.01
C TYR A 124 3.04 -9.51 4.81
N LEU A 125 3.59 -8.93 5.88
CA LEU A 125 4.74 -8.01 5.83
C LEU A 125 5.93 -8.67 5.11
N TYR A 126 6.29 -9.90 5.49
CA TYR A 126 7.42 -10.61 4.84
C TYR A 126 7.15 -10.90 3.37
N ARG A 127 5.91 -11.27 3.02
CA ARG A 127 5.52 -11.53 1.62
C ARG A 127 5.61 -10.27 0.76
N ILE A 128 5.16 -9.12 1.26
CA ILE A 128 5.19 -7.88 0.48
C ILE A 128 6.63 -7.38 0.29
N PHE A 129 7.50 -7.51 1.29
CA PHE A 129 8.94 -7.21 1.15
C PHE A 129 9.59 -8.10 0.10
N LYS A 130 9.40 -9.43 0.17
CA LYS A 130 9.94 -10.35 -0.84
C LYS A 130 9.40 -10.06 -2.24
N SER A 131 8.16 -9.64 -2.35
CA SER A 131 7.54 -9.29 -3.64
C SER A 131 8.01 -7.95 -4.21
N LYS A 132 8.31 -6.95 -3.38
CA LYS A 132 8.57 -5.57 -3.81
C LYS A 132 10.06 -5.20 -3.82
N GLU A 133 10.83 -5.75 -2.89
CA GLU A 133 12.27 -5.44 -2.70
C GLU A 133 13.14 -6.68 -2.93
N GLY A 134 12.56 -7.88 -3.05
CA GLY A 134 13.30 -9.14 -3.24
C GLY A 134 13.93 -9.73 -1.97
N CYS A 135 13.96 -8.96 -0.88
CA CYS A 135 14.53 -9.35 0.41
C CYS A 135 13.46 -9.42 1.52
N THR A 136 13.84 -9.89 2.72
CA THR A 136 12.99 -9.88 3.93
C THR A 136 13.02 -8.49 4.57
N PRO A 137 12.06 -8.15 5.45
CA PRO A 137 12.12 -6.89 6.21
C PRO A 137 13.42 -6.70 7.01
N THR A 138 14.00 -7.80 7.50
CA THR A 138 15.26 -7.77 8.26
C THR A 138 16.45 -7.50 7.34
N GLU A 139 16.58 -8.27 6.27
CA GLU A 139 17.62 -8.07 5.23
C GLU A 139 17.57 -6.63 4.69
N TRP A 140 16.37 -6.14 4.39
CA TRP A 140 16.17 -4.78 3.90
C TRP A 140 16.70 -3.72 4.87
N ARG A 141 16.43 -3.86 6.18
CA ARG A 141 16.95 -2.92 7.19
C ARG A 141 18.48 -2.94 7.26
N GLU A 142 19.08 -4.12 7.24
CA GLU A 142 20.54 -4.27 7.27
C GLU A 142 21.19 -3.57 6.05
N GLU A 143 20.61 -3.76 4.86
CA GLU A 143 21.03 -3.07 3.64
C GLU A 143 20.91 -1.55 3.76
N GLN A 144 19.81 -1.03 4.33
CA GLN A 144 19.65 0.41 4.51
C GLN A 144 20.69 1.01 5.47
N VAL A 145 21.04 0.29 6.55
CA VAL A 145 22.09 0.72 7.49
C VAL A 145 23.47 0.69 6.83
N ALA A 146 23.78 -0.37 6.09
CA ALA A 146 25.05 -0.50 5.36
C ALA A 146 25.23 0.61 4.31
N ASN A 147 24.16 0.99 3.61
CA ASN A 147 24.18 2.05 2.62
C ASN A 147 24.26 3.47 3.23
N ALA A 148 23.89 3.63 4.51
CA ALA A 148 23.91 4.92 5.21
C ALA A 148 25.26 5.25 5.85
N ALA A 149 26.19 4.30 5.97
CA ALA A 149 27.54 4.54 6.48
C ALA A 149 28.43 5.07 5.33
N PRO A 150 28.88 6.34 5.35
CA PRO A 150 29.88 6.80 4.40
C PRO A 150 31.19 6.05 4.66
N ASP A 151 31.89 5.73 3.57
CA ASP A 151 33.18 5.06 3.56
C ASP A 151 34.21 5.83 4.41
N ASP A 152 34.39 5.44 5.68
CA ASP A 152 35.47 5.94 6.54
C ASP A 152 36.76 5.20 6.16
N LYS A 153 37.24 5.44 4.93
CA LYS A 153 38.53 4.98 4.45
C LYS A 153 39.51 6.15 4.41
N LYS A 154 40.32 6.19 5.46
CA LYS A 154 41.76 6.49 5.47
C LYS A 154 42.29 7.44 4.39
N GLN A 155 42.73 8.61 4.82
CA GLN A 155 43.96 9.17 4.29
C GLN A 155 45.01 9.14 5.40
N ASP A 156 46.01 8.29 5.17
CA ASP A 156 47.28 8.21 5.90
C ASP A 156 48.14 9.46 5.68
#